data_AF-A0A0N0DRF2-F1
#
_entry.id   AF-A0A0N0DRF2-F1
#
_cell.length_a   1.000
_cell.length_b   1.000
_cell.length_c   1.000
_cell.angle_alpha   90.00
_cell.angle_beta   90.00
_cell.angle_gamma   90.00
#
_symmetry.space_group_name_H-M   'P 1'
#
loop_
_entity.id
_entity.type
_entity.pdbx_description
1 polymer ?
#
loop_
_entity_poly.entity_id
_entity_poly.type
_entity_poly.pdbx_seq_one_letter_code
_entity_poly.pdbx_strand_id
1 'polypeptide(L)'
;MSTLEKEISFLLAVAVLVGNEEGITDEAQQERVVESSRQLSSRERDVLSELLLSEKQADDYSVRASDAPPPLAEMVTLLEESPLSAMYTGETTSPYTRFILSFYSSALYAQLPAKVNTAAVRLFQRFLCTCRKETLGRLHEGCGNTTMDVVLRECLTLAGNISSTVQIASPTNVTGAVLGELDYDAHEVSPLDFLDVFVPHIPYLSQMCQQASLLLLAHEDMLHAPSSFVVLLTILFTVRNMGGGEEQVARLMRAWPDERQALFSRMNAFLNNFT
;
A
#
# COMPACT_ATOMS: atom_id res chain seq x y z
N MET A 1 -3.26 -25.14 -9.02
CA MET A 1 -3.68 -23.76 -9.31
C MET A 1 -3.41 -22.94 -8.07
N SER A 2 -2.35 -22.14 -8.13
CA SER A 2 -1.77 -21.45 -6.98
C SER A 2 -2.70 -20.34 -6.48
N THR A 3 -2.59 -19.98 -5.21
CA THR A 3 -3.26 -18.83 -4.59
C THR A 3 -3.15 -17.55 -5.44
N LEU A 4 -2.04 -17.39 -6.15
CA LEU A 4 -1.76 -16.31 -7.11
C LEU A 4 -2.78 -16.21 -8.26
N GLU A 5 -3.08 -17.34 -8.91
CA GLU A 5 -4.03 -17.36 -10.03
C GLU A 5 -5.44 -17.01 -9.55
N LYS A 6 -5.79 -17.36 -8.32
CA LYS A 6 -7.08 -17.00 -7.71
C LYS A 6 -7.14 -15.52 -7.39
N GLU A 7 -6.07 -14.91 -6.88
CA GLU A 7 -6.01 -13.49 -6.56
C GLU A 7 -5.98 -12.61 -7.83
N ILE A 8 -5.24 -13.02 -8.86
CA ILE A 8 -5.30 -12.39 -10.20
C ILE A 8 -6.73 -12.54 -10.78
N SER A 9 -7.29 -13.75 -10.79
CA SER A 9 -8.64 -13.98 -11.33
C SER A 9 -9.70 -13.18 -10.56
N PHE A 10 -9.51 -13.00 -9.25
CA PHE A 10 -10.40 -12.19 -8.42
C PHE A 10 -10.27 -10.70 -8.76
N LEU A 11 -9.06 -10.15 -8.82
CA LEU A 11 -8.80 -8.77 -9.24
C LEU A 11 -9.39 -8.48 -10.62
N LEU A 12 -9.35 -9.46 -11.52
CA LEU A 12 -9.94 -9.37 -12.85
C LEU A 12 -11.45 -9.51 -12.89
N ALA A 13 -12.02 -10.40 -12.08
CA ALA A 13 -13.45 -10.46 -11.91
C ALA A 13 -13.99 -9.11 -11.41
N VAL A 14 -13.31 -8.47 -10.46
CA VAL A 14 -13.66 -7.13 -9.99
C VAL A 14 -13.54 -6.10 -11.11
N ALA A 15 -12.40 -6.02 -11.82
CA ALA A 15 -12.21 -5.05 -12.90
C ALA A 15 -13.23 -5.21 -14.04
N VAL A 16 -13.56 -6.45 -14.41
CA VAL A 16 -14.57 -6.76 -15.45
C VAL A 16 -15.99 -6.44 -14.97
N LEU A 17 -16.33 -6.73 -13.72
CA LEU A 17 -17.63 -6.36 -13.15
C LEU A 17 -17.83 -4.84 -13.18
N VAL A 18 -16.77 -4.09 -12.89
CA VAL A 18 -16.79 -2.63 -12.78
C VAL A 18 -16.81 -1.96 -14.16
N GLY A 19 -16.06 -2.46 -15.14
CA GLY A 19 -16.04 -1.91 -16.51
C GLY A 19 -17.29 -2.22 -17.36
N ASN A 20 -18.14 -3.16 -16.95
CA ASN A 20 -19.35 -3.54 -17.69
C ASN A 20 -20.59 -2.67 -17.38
N GLU A 21 -20.57 -1.84 -16.32
CA GLU A 21 -21.72 -1.00 -15.96
C GLU A 21 -21.82 0.32 -16.75
N GLU A 22 -20.73 0.78 -17.40
CA GLU A 22 -20.81 1.91 -18.34
C GLU A 22 -21.62 1.59 -19.63
N GLY A 23 -22.09 0.35 -19.79
CA GLY A 23 -22.86 -0.12 -20.94
C GLY A 23 -24.37 -0.35 -20.73
N ILE A 24 -24.91 -0.13 -19.52
CA ILE A 24 -26.33 -0.37 -19.23
C ILE A 24 -27.06 0.96 -19.00
N THR A 25 -27.01 1.84 -20.00
CA THR A 25 -28.11 2.79 -20.20
C THR A 25 -29.21 2.07 -20.96
N ASP A 26 -30.39 2.07 -20.35
CA ASP A 26 -31.60 1.37 -20.72
C ASP A 26 -32.19 1.91 -22.04
N GLU A 27 -31.55 1.65 -23.19
CA GLU A 27 -32.12 1.95 -24.50
C GLU A 27 -31.54 1.05 -25.61
N ALA A 28 -32.44 0.31 -26.27
CA ALA A 28 -32.31 -0.44 -27.52
C ALA A 28 -31.54 -1.78 -27.51
N GLN A 29 -32.34 -2.86 -27.45
CA GLN A 29 -32.07 -4.10 -28.16
C GLN A 29 -31.79 -3.81 -29.64
N GLN A 30 -30.52 -3.89 -30.07
CA GLN A 30 -30.16 -4.27 -31.44
C GLN A 30 -28.65 -4.56 -31.52
N GLU A 31 -28.34 -5.81 -31.85
CA GLU A 31 -27.08 -6.32 -32.41
C GLU A 31 -25.89 -5.34 -32.42
N ARG A 32 -25.33 -5.08 -31.23
CA ARG A 32 -23.91 -4.81 -31.11
C ARG A 32 -23.28 -6.09 -30.61
N VAL A 33 -22.40 -6.66 -31.45
CA VAL A 33 -21.41 -7.65 -31.02
C VAL A 33 -20.85 -7.13 -29.69
N VAL A 34 -21.21 -7.82 -28.61
CA VAL A 34 -20.67 -7.59 -27.28
C VAL A 34 -19.17 -7.72 -27.46
N GLU A 35 -18.46 -6.59 -27.51
CA GLU A 35 -17.01 -6.58 -27.46
C GLU A 35 -16.66 -7.23 -26.13
N SER A 36 -16.28 -8.50 -26.25
CA SER A 36 -15.66 -9.40 -25.30
C SER A 36 -15.33 -8.74 -23.97
N SER A 37 -15.86 -9.35 -22.89
CA SER A 37 -15.25 -9.36 -21.55
C SER A 37 -13.79 -8.94 -21.63
N ARG A 38 -13.44 -7.75 -21.14
CA ARG A 38 -12.06 -7.22 -21.17
C ARG A 38 -11.17 -8.10 -20.30
N GLN A 39 -10.77 -9.23 -20.85
CA GLN A 39 -9.78 -10.11 -20.27
C GLN A 39 -8.43 -9.42 -20.43
N LEU A 40 -7.57 -9.56 -19.43
CA LEU A 40 -6.19 -9.11 -19.57
C LEU A 40 -5.53 -9.77 -20.79
N SER A 41 -4.84 -8.93 -21.54
CA SER A 41 -3.83 -9.38 -22.49
C SER A 41 -2.82 -10.30 -21.79
N SER A 42 -2.16 -11.16 -22.56
CA SER A 42 -1.08 -12.02 -22.02
C SER A 42 -0.04 -11.19 -21.29
N ARG A 43 0.34 -10.05 -21.87
CA ARG A 43 1.34 -9.14 -21.30
C ARG A 43 0.94 -8.60 -19.93
N GLU A 44 -0.31 -8.19 -19.74
CA GLU A 44 -0.79 -7.70 -18.44
C GLU A 44 -0.80 -8.83 -17.39
N ARG A 45 -1.14 -10.07 -17.78
CA ARG A 45 -1.04 -11.24 -16.89
C ARG A 45 0.39 -11.56 -16.51
N ASP A 46 1.31 -11.45 -17.46
CA ASP A 46 2.74 -11.67 -17.22
C ASP A 46 3.28 -10.63 -16.23
N VAL A 47 2.96 -9.34 -16.45
CA VAL A 47 3.33 -8.25 -15.52
C VAL A 47 2.74 -8.46 -14.12
N LEU A 48 1.45 -8.81 -13.99
CA LEU A 48 0.86 -9.10 -12.67
C LEU A 48 1.54 -10.28 -11.99
N SER A 49 1.89 -11.32 -12.76
CA SER A 49 2.59 -12.48 -12.22
C SER A 49 3.97 -12.09 -11.71
N GLU A 50 4.71 -11.28 -12.46
CA GLU A 50 6.01 -10.72 -12.03
C GLU A 50 5.88 -9.85 -10.77
N LEU A 51 4.87 -8.98 -10.71
CA LEU A 51 4.61 -8.14 -9.54
C LEU A 51 4.29 -8.99 -8.30
N LEU A 52 3.47 -10.03 -8.44
CA LEU A 52 3.12 -10.90 -7.33
C LEU A 52 4.26 -11.82 -6.90
N LEU A 53 5.14 -12.23 -7.82
CA LEU A 53 6.36 -12.97 -7.48
C LEU A 53 7.39 -12.07 -6.78
N SER A 54 7.37 -10.78 -7.09
CA SER A 54 8.28 -9.78 -6.49
C SER A 54 7.73 -9.19 -5.19
N GLU A 55 6.44 -9.38 -4.92
CA GLU A 55 5.76 -8.88 -3.74
C GLU A 55 6.20 -9.62 -2.48
N LYS A 56 6.46 -8.84 -1.44
CA LYS A 56 6.74 -9.35 -0.11
C LYS A 56 5.47 -9.92 0.51
N GLN A 57 5.55 -11.18 0.92
CA GLN A 57 4.49 -11.86 1.67
C GLN A 57 4.53 -11.44 3.12
N ALA A 58 3.43 -11.63 3.87
CA ALA A 58 3.38 -11.31 5.30
C ALA A 58 4.52 -11.98 6.10
N ASP A 59 4.91 -13.20 5.69
CA ASP A 59 6.04 -13.92 6.29
C ASP A 59 7.39 -13.22 6.05
N ASP A 60 7.54 -12.43 4.99
CA ASP A 60 8.75 -11.63 4.73
C ASP A 60 8.85 -10.42 5.67
N TYR A 61 7.73 -9.97 6.26
CA TYR A 61 7.71 -8.98 7.33
C TYR A 61 8.04 -9.61 8.70
N SER A 62 8.24 -10.93 8.76
CA SER A 62 8.70 -11.66 9.94
C SER A 62 10.09 -12.27 9.70
N VAL A 63 11.16 -11.65 10.21
CA VAL A 63 12.50 -12.17 9.97
C VAL A 63 12.75 -13.46 10.74
N ARG A 64 13.14 -14.50 10.00
CA ARG A 64 13.59 -15.84 10.42
C ARG A 64 14.99 -15.90 11.09
N ALA A 65 15.49 -14.83 11.71
CA ALA A 65 16.88 -14.83 12.21
C ALA A 65 17.08 -14.31 13.65
N SER A 66 16.05 -13.75 14.27
CA SER A 66 16.09 -13.34 15.67
C SER A 66 14.83 -13.83 16.35
N ASP A 67 14.96 -14.66 17.40
CA ASP A 67 13.83 -15.12 18.22
C ASP A 67 13.18 -13.96 19.02
N ALA A 68 13.75 -12.75 18.98
CA ALA A 68 13.21 -11.58 19.64
C ALA A 68 12.20 -10.86 18.73
N PRO A 69 10.96 -10.62 19.18
CA PRO A 69 9.98 -9.82 18.45
C PRO A 69 10.47 -8.38 18.28
N PRO A 70 9.96 -7.64 17.28
CA PRO A 70 10.28 -6.23 17.10
C PRO A 70 9.95 -5.43 18.38
N PRO A 71 10.73 -4.39 18.72
CA PRO A 71 10.56 -3.56 19.92
C PRO A 71 9.39 -2.57 19.76
N LEU A 72 8.17 -3.10 19.59
CA LEU A 72 6.98 -2.34 19.22
C LEU A 72 6.70 -1.16 20.17
N ALA A 73 6.93 -1.32 21.47
CA ALA A 73 6.68 -0.26 22.44
C ALA A 73 7.66 0.92 22.27
N GLU A 74 8.97 0.62 22.16
CA GLU A 74 9.98 1.64 21.92
C GLU A 74 9.80 2.33 20.55
N MET A 75 9.36 1.57 19.53
CA MET A 75 9.07 2.11 18.21
C MET A 75 7.85 3.05 18.22
N VAL A 76 6.80 2.68 18.96
CA VAL A 76 5.64 3.54 19.19
C VAL A 76 6.07 4.87 19.83
N THR A 77 6.88 4.84 20.88
CA THR A 77 7.39 6.07 21.51
C THR A 77 8.17 6.93 20.51
N LEU A 78 9.05 6.34 19.71
CA LEU A 78 9.83 7.08 18.71
C LEU A 78 8.98 7.64 17.55
N LEU A 79 7.86 7.00 17.22
CA LEU A 79 6.87 7.55 16.30
C LEU A 79 6.18 8.77 16.92
N GLU A 80 5.78 8.70 18.19
CA GLU A 80 5.13 9.81 18.90
C GLU A 80 6.05 11.01 19.11
N GLU A 81 7.32 10.75 19.43
CA GLU A 81 8.34 11.79 19.64
C GLU A 81 8.81 12.44 18.34
N SER A 82 8.52 11.85 17.18
CA SER A 82 8.92 12.43 15.90
C SER A 82 8.23 13.79 15.69
N PRO A 83 8.97 14.84 15.28
CA PRO A 83 8.40 16.14 14.94
C PRO A 83 7.29 16.06 13.89
N LEU A 84 7.34 15.04 13.01
CA LEU A 84 6.32 14.85 11.98
C LEU A 84 4.96 14.52 12.59
N SER A 85 4.90 13.73 13.66
CA SER A 85 3.65 13.32 14.30
C SER A 85 2.81 14.47 14.85
N ALA A 86 3.42 15.65 15.05
CA ALA A 86 2.72 16.86 15.48
C ALA A 86 1.91 17.55 14.36
N MET A 87 2.09 17.17 13.08
CA MET A 87 1.45 17.86 11.95
C MET A 87 -0.03 17.47 11.73
N TYR A 88 -0.39 16.21 11.96
CA TYR A 88 -1.77 15.73 11.85
C TYR A 88 -2.47 15.80 13.21
N THR A 89 -3.50 16.65 13.28
CA THR A 89 -4.30 16.86 14.51
C THR A 89 -5.64 16.13 14.51
N GLY A 90 -5.92 15.34 13.48
CA GLY A 90 -7.17 14.56 13.39
C GLY A 90 -7.24 13.43 14.42
N GLU A 91 -8.45 12.91 14.62
CA GLU A 91 -8.69 11.83 15.56
C GLU A 91 -8.12 10.50 15.04
N THR A 92 -7.03 10.05 15.65
CA THR A 92 -6.51 8.69 15.50
C THR A 92 -5.84 8.26 16.79
N THR A 93 -6.02 7.01 17.21
CA THR A 93 -5.38 6.43 18.39
C THR A 93 -4.06 5.76 18.07
N SER A 94 -3.76 5.52 16.78
CA SER A 94 -2.57 4.81 16.32
C SER A 94 -1.43 5.79 16.05
N PRO A 95 -0.29 5.69 16.76
CA PRO A 95 0.88 6.54 16.53
C PRO A 95 1.46 6.39 15.11
N TYR A 96 1.47 5.17 14.57
CA TYR A 96 1.86 4.91 13.19
C TYR A 96 0.93 5.64 12.21
N THR A 97 -0.39 5.48 12.39
CA THR A 97 -1.37 6.11 11.49
C THR A 97 -1.24 7.62 11.52
N ARG A 98 -1.10 8.21 12.71
CA ARG A 98 -0.85 9.65 12.86
C ARG A 98 0.42 10.08 12.12
N PHE A 99 1.51 9.35 12.31
CA PHE A 99 2.81 9.67 11.72
C PHE A 99 2.77 9.67 10.18
N ILE A 100 2.14 8.67 9.54
CA ILE A 100 2.05 8.61 8.08
C ILE A 100 1.06 9.63 7.51
N LEU A 101 -0.07 9.89 8.18
CA LEU A 101 -0.99 10.95 7.75
C LEU A 101 -0.34 12.34 7.87
N SER A 102 0.47 12.56 8.90
CA SER A 102 1.31 13.75 9.02
C SER A 102 2.31 13.86 7.88
N PHE A 103 2.95 12.75 7.49
CA PHE A 103 3.85 12.71 6.35
C PHE A 103 3.15 13.13 5.05
N TYR A 104 1.98 12.58 4.76
CA TYR A 104 1.21 12.96 3.57
C TYR A 104 0.73 14.41 3.58
N SER A 105 0.62 15.02 4.76
CA SER A 105 0.30 16.44 4.92
C SER A 105 1.54 17.35 4.80
N SER A 106 2.74 16.78 4.66
CA SER A 106 4.00 17.53 4.60
C SER A 106 4.32 18.05 3.19
N ALA A 107 5.09 19.14 3.13
CA ALA A 107 5.58 19.68 1.86
C ALA A 107 6.50 18.70 1.10
N LEU A 108 7.19 17.80 1.82
CA LEU A 108 8.06 16.79 1.22
C LEU A 108 7.26 15.78 0.39
N TYR A 109 6.13 15.31 0.92
CA TYR A 109 5.24 14.40 0.20
C TYR A 109 4.75 15.02 -1.12
N ALA A 110 4.34 16.29 -1.09
CA ALA A 110 3.77 16.99 -2.25
C ALA A 110 4.77 17.19 -3.41
N GLN A 111 6.08 17.08 -3.15
CA GLN A 111 7.14 17.29 -4.15
C GLN A 111 7.58 15.99 -4.85
N LEU A 112 7.18 14.83 -4.34
CA LEU A 112 7.64 13.53 -4.84
C LEU A 112 6.53 12.78 -5.60
N PRO A 113 6.86 11.96 -6.61
CA PRO A 113 5.88 11.11 -7.27
C PRO A 113 5.19 10.17 -6.28
N ALA A 114 3.88 9.97 -6.44
CA ALA A 114 3.09 9.09 -5.57
C ALA A 114 3.65 7.65 -5.48
N LYS A 115 4.24 7.15 -6.58
CA LYS A 115 4.93 5.85 -6.61
C LYS A 115 6.16 5.79 -5.71
N VAL A 116 6.96 6.86 -5.68
CA VAL A 116 8.12 6.95 -4.79
C VAL A 116 7.65 7.03 -3.33
N ASN A 117 6.63 7.83 -3.05
CA ASN A 117 6.07 7.94 -1.70
C ASN A 117 5.50 6.60 -1.19
N THR A 118 4.73 5.88 -2.02
CA THR A 118 4.18 4.58 -1.65
C THR A 118 5.25 3.52 -1.45
N ALA A 119 6.25 3.44 -2.33
CA ALA A 119 7.38 2.53 -2.15
C ALA A 119 8.18 2.83 -0.87
N ALA A 120 8.40 4.11 -0.57
CA ALA A 120 9.08 4.53 0.66
C ALA A 120 8.30 4.16 1.92
N VAL A 121 6.97 4.34 1.91
CA VAL A 121 6.12 3.90 3.03
C VAL A 121 6.18 2.38 3.17
N ARG A 122 6.18 1.60 2.08
CA ARG A 122 6.37 0.13 2.13
C ARG A 122 7.70 -0.27 2.75
N LEU A 123 8.80 0.37 2.33
CA LEU A 123 10.12 0.15 2.92
C LEU A 123 10.12 0.47 4.42
N PHE A 124 9.47 1.57 4.80
CA PHE A 124 9.35 1.97 6.19
C PHE A 124 8.51 0.98 7.00
N GLN A 125 7.37 0.52 6.48
CA GLN A 125 6.56 -0.54 7.11
C GLN A 125 7.38 -1.82 7.32
N ARG A 126 8.14 -2.24 6.31
CA ARG A 126 9.00 -3.43 6.42
C ARG A 126 10.06 -3.23 7.48
N PHE A 127 10.74 -2.08 7.48
CA PHE A 127 11.67 -1.71 8.54
C PHE A 127 11.00 -1.78 9.92
N LEU A 128 9.77 -1.27 10.07
CA LEU A 128 9.07 -1.30 11.35
C LEU A 128 8.78 -2.74 11.82
N CYS A 129 8.49 -3.65 10.90
CA CYS A 129 8.21 -5.05 11.23
C CYS A 129 9.47 -5.86 11.52
N THR A 130 10.60 -5.52 10.91
CA THR A 130 11.84 -6.30 10.98
C THR A 130 12.90 -5.73 11.91
N CYS A 131 12.78 -4.46 12.31
CA CYS A 131 13.81 -3.76 13.08
C CYS A 131 14.07 -4.42 14.44
N ARG A 132 15.34 -4.76 14.67
CA ARG A 132 15.83 -5.28 15.95
C ARG A 132 16.07 -4.17 16.97
N LYS A 133 15.95 -4.52 18.25
CA LYS A 133 16.17 -3.61 19.38
C LYS A 133 17.55 -2.96 19.37
N GLU A 134 18.60 -3.69 18.98
CA GLU A 134 19.95 -3.17 18.87
C GLU A 134 20.08 -2.12 17.77
N THR A 135 19.34 -2.28 16.67
CA THR A 135 19.33 -1.30 15.59
C THR A 135 18.57 -0.05 15.99
N LEU A 136 17.45 -0.21 16.71
CA LEU A 136 16.73 0.92 17.30
C LEU A 136 17.62 1.70 18.28
N GLY A 137 18.36 1.00 19.15
CA GLY A 137 19.34 1.62 20.04
C GLY A 137 20.47 2.34 19.30
N ARG A 138 20.98 1.75 18.21
CA ARG A 138 22.00 2.40 17.35
C ARG A 138 21.47 3.64 16.63
N LEU A 139 20.21 3.64 16.21
CA LEU A 139 19.59 4.82 15.60
C LEU A 139 19.44 5.95 16.63
N HIS A 140 19.02 5.61 17.84
CA HIS A 140 18.86 6.58 18.92
C HIS A 140 20.22 7.09 19.41
N GLU A 141 21.11 6.22 19.88
CA GLU A 141 22.36 6.65 20.54
C GLU A 141 23.53 6.87 19.56
N GLY A 142 23.61 6.04 18.53
CA GLY A 142 24.75 5.98 17.60
C GLY A 142 24.63 6.88 16.37
N CYS A 143 23.40 7.29 16.01
CA CYS A 143 23.13 8.16 14.86
C CYS A 143 22.62 9.54 15.28
N GLY A 144 22.95 9.99 16.49
CA GLY A 144 22.66 11.35 16.96
C GLY A 144 21.20 11.62 17.30
N ASN A 145 20.55 10.70 18.01
CA ASN A 145 19.13 10.75 18.36
C ASN A 145 18.23 10.81 17.12
N THR A 146 18.47 9.89 16.18
CA THR A 146 17.68 9.79 14.96
C THR A 146 16.23 9.44 15.30
N THR A 147 15.30 10.25 14.78
CA THR A 147 13.86 10.08 14.91
C THR A 147 13.28 9.33 13.70
N MET A 148 12.04 8.82 13.83
CA MET A 148 11.42 8.01 12.77
C MET A 148 11.17 8.76 11.45
N ASP A 149 11.05 10.09 11.48
CA ASP A 149 10.97 10.91 10.25
C ASP A 149 12.27 10.90 9.44
N VAL A 150 13.42 10.75 10.09
CA VAL A 150 14.69 10.57 9.39
C VAL A 150 14.74 9.19 8.74
N VAL A 151 14.30 8.14 9.45
CA VAL A 151 14.21 6.78 8.90
C VAL A 151 13.29 6.75 7.68
N LEU A 152 12.11 7.38 7.74
CA LEU A 152 11.20 7.51 6.60
C LEU A 152 11.84 8.29 5.44
N ARG A 153 12.62 9.34 5.73
CA ARG A 153 13.37 10.10 4.70
C ARG A 153 14.46 9.27 4.02
N GLU A 154 15.12 8.39 4.76
CA GLU A 154 16.07 7.44 4.19
C GLU A 154 15.34 6.41 3.30
N CYS A 155 14.17 5.94 3.71
CA CYS A 155 13.32 5.08 2.87
C CYS A 155 12.90 5.80 1.57
N LEU A 156 12.55 7.10 1.65
CA LEU A 156 12.28 7.93 0.47
C LEU A 156 13.49 8.00 -0.45
N THR A 157 14.68 8.22 0.11
CA THR A 157 15.93 8.30 -0.65
C THR A 157 16.24 6.98 -1.35
N LEU A 158 16.07 5.85 -0.66
CA LEU A 158 16.22 4.52 -1.25
C LEU A 158 15.21 4.29 -2.40
N ALA A 159 13.94 4.57 -2.17
CA ALA A 159 12.89 4.41 -3.19
C ALA A 159 13.13 5.30 -4.42
N GLY A 160 13.52 6.57 -4.20
CA GLY A 160 13.83 7.52 -5.27
C GLY A 160 15.04 7.10 -6.12
N ASN A 161 16.10 6.60 -5.45
CA ASN A 161 17.31 6.15 -6.12
C ASN A 161 17.10 4.86 -6.91
N ILE A 162 16.37 3.88 -6.35
CA ILE A 162 16.08 2.60 -7.02
C ILE A 162 15.20 2.80 -8.26
N SER A 163 14.18 3.63 -8.13
CA SER A 163 13.31 4.00 -9.25
C SER A 163 14.02 4.88 -10.29
N SER A 164 15.25 5.33 -10.03
CA SER A 164 16.01 6.29 -10.86
C SER A 164 15.21 7.56 -11.20
N THR A 165 14.14 7.84 -10.44
CA THR A 165 13.17 8.89 -10.77
C THR A 165 13.53 10.20 -10.09
N VAL A 166 14.12 10.13 -8.89
CA VAL A 166 14.54 11.29 -8.11
C VAL A 166 15.81 10.95 -7.34
N GLN A 167 16.91 11.66 -7.59
CA GLN A 167 18.06 11.63 -6.69
C GLN A 167 17.79 12.56 -5.51
N ILE A 168 17.38 11.98 -4.38
CA ILE A 168 16.94 12.77 -3.21
C ILE A 168 18.14 13.23 -2.37
N ALA A 169 19.07 12.33 -2.05
CA ALA A 169 20.29 12.63 -1.29
C ALA A 169 21.32 11.50 -1.40
N SER A 170 22.56 11.77 -0.97
CA SER A 170 23.59 10.75 -0.75
C SER A 170 23.26 9.89 0.49
N PRO A 171 23.55 8.57 0.49
CA PRO A 171 23.33 7.71 1.65
C PRO A 171 24.04 8.22 2.91
N THR A 172 23.39 8.07 4.06
CA THR A 172 23.90 8.38 5.40
C THR A 172 24.15 7.09 6.20
N ASN A 173 24.68 7.24 7.43
CA ASN A 173 24.80 6.11 8.36
C ASN A 173 23.45 5.47 8.68
N VAL A 174 22.36 6.27 8.66
CA VAL A 174 21.00 5.78 8.88
C VAL A 174 20.56 4.91 7.71
N THR A 175 20.89 5.26 6.46
CA THR A 175 20.61 4.42 5.29
C THR A 175 21.22 3.02 5.44
N GLY A 176 22.45 2.93 5.95
CA GLY A 176 23.12 1.66 6.20
C GLY A 176 22.41 0.80 7.25
N ALA A 177 21.88 1.43 8.31
CA ALA A 177 21.09 0.75 9.33
C ALA A 177 19.75 0.26 8.77
N VAL A 178 19.05 1.09 8.00
CA VAL A 178 17.80 0.73 7.32
C VAL A 178 18.02 -0.45 6.38
N LEU A 179 19.00 -0.38 5.49
CA LEU A 179 19.35 -1.49 4.59
C LEU A 179 19.72 -2.76 5.35
N GLY A 180 20.43 -2.65 6.48
CA GLY A 180 20.78 -3.79 7.31
C GLY A 180 19.58 -4.52 7.93
N GLU A 181 18.51 -3.81 8.28
CA GLU A 181 17.26 -4.44 8.78
C GLU A 181 16.34 -4.93 7.64
N LEU A 182 16.62 -4.52 6.42
CA LEU A 182 15.94 -4.96 5.21
C LEU A 182 16.71 -6.06 4.47
N ASP A 183 17.73 -6.66 5.10
CA ASP A 183 18.62 -7.67 4.51
C ASP A 183 19.25 -7.23 3.17
N TYR A 184 19.51 -5.92 3.03
CA TYR A 184 20.01 -5.26 1.83
C TYR A 184 19.11 -5.40 0.59
N ASP A 185 17.90 -5.92 0.78
CA ASP A 185 16.84 -5.79 -0.21
C ASP A 185 16.18 -4.42 0.01
N ALA A 186 16.14 -3.57 -0.99
CA ALA A 186 15.37 -2.32 -0.94
C ALA A 186 14.36 -2.24 -2.09
N HIS A 187 14.12 -3.37 -2.76
CA HIS A 187 13.06 -3.50 -3.72
C HIS A 187 11.73 -3.65 -2.98
N GLU A 188 10.76 -2.85 -3.38
CA GLU A 188 9.39 -2.89 -2.88
C GLU A 188 8.43 -2.77 -4.05
N VAL A 189 7.36 -3.57 -4.01
CA VAL A 189 6.27 -3.47 -4.98
C VAL A 189 5.22 -2.54 -4.40
N SER A 190 4.93 -1.44 -5.08
CA SER A 190 3.90 -0.49 -4.64
C SER A 190 2.51 -1.00 -5.01
N PRO A 191 1.46 -0.71 -4.22
CA PRO A 191 0.09 -0.87 -4.68
C PRO A 191 -0.17 -0.12 -6.00
N LEU A 192 0.53 0.99 -6.25
CA LEU A 192 0.37 1.73 -7.50
C LEU A 192 0.90 0.97 -8.73
N ASP A 193 1.83 0.02 -8.57
CA ASP A 193 2.32 -0.80 -9.68
C ASP A 193 1.28 -1.81 -10.15
N PHE A 194 0.50 -2.35 -9.21
CA PHE A 194 -0.68 -3.14 -9.52
C PHE A 194 -1.77 -2.29 -10.16
N LEU A 195 -2.05 -1.10 -9.62
CA LEU A 195 -3.04 -0.20 -10.20
C LEU A 195 -2.71 0.19 -11.64
N ASP A 196 -1.44 0.37 -12.02
CA ASP A 196 -1.07 0.66 -13.41
C ASP A 196 -1.54 -0.40 -14.40
N VAL A 197 -1.66 -1.67 -13.97
CA VAL A 197 -2.22 -2.74 -14.80
C VAL A 197 -3.74 -2.66 -14.88
N PHE A 198 -4.42 -2.22 -13.82
CA PHE A 198 -5.88 -2.15 -13.75
C PHE A 198 -6.46 -0.83 -14.27
N VAL A 199 -5.76 0.29 -14.13
CA VAL A 199 -6.21 1.63 -14.51
C VAL A 199 -6.71 1.72 -15.96
N PRO A 200 -6.07 1.09 -16.97
CA PRO A 200 -6.60 1.08 -18.34
C PRO A 200 -8.02 0.48 -18.44
N HIS A 201 -8.40 -0.40 -17.51
CA HIS A 201 -9.71 -1.05 -17.46
C HIS A 201 -10.72 -0.28 -16.61
N ILE A 202 -10.26 0.58 -15.70
CA ILE A 202 -11.07 1.42 -14.81
C ILE A 202 -10.57 2.88 -14.76
N PRO A 203 -10.43 3.58 -15.91
CA PRO A 203 -9.73 4.87 -15.97
C PRO A 203 -10.44 5.96 -15.15
N TYR A 204 -11.77 5.90 -15.04
CA TYR A 204 -12.58 6.85 -14.28
C TYR A 204 -12.34 6.78 -12.76
N LEU A 205 -11.75 5.68 -12.25
CA LEU A 205 -11.42 5.51 -10.84
C LEU A 205 -9.97 5.87 -10.49
N SER A 206 -9.12 6.17 -11.49
CA SER A 206 -7.67 6.25 -11.30
C SER A 206 -7.24 7.19 -10.17
N GLN A 207 -7.77 8.41 -10.12
CA GLN A 207 -7.39 9.39 -9.09
C GLN A 207 -7.84 8.97 -7.69
N MET A 208 -9.08 8.49 -7.56
CA MET A 208 -9.61 8.01 -6.28
C MET A 208 -8.87 6.77 -5.79
N CYS A 209 -8.53 5.85 -6.70
CA CYS A 209 -7.75 4.65 -6.36
C CYS A 209 -6.36 5.04 -5.85
N GLN A 210 -5.67 5.98 -6.49
CA GLN A 210 -4.37 6.44 -6.00
C GLN A 210 -4.46 7.05 -4.59
N GLN A 211 -5.46 7.90 -4.33
CA GLN A 211 -5.67 8.52 -3.02
C GLN A 211 -6.05 7.47 -1.95
N ALA A 212 -6.97 6.56 -2.26
CA ALA A 212 -7.38 5.50 -1.35
C ALA A 212 -6.23 4.53 -1.04
N SER A 213 -5.40 4.17 -2.02
CA SER A 213 -4.20 3.33 -1.78
C SER A 213 -3.23 4.00 -0.81
N LEU A 214 -2.99 5.30 -0.95
CA LEU A 214 -2.12 6.05 -0.04
C LEU A 214 -2.70 6.04 1.38
N LEU A 215 -3.97 6.39 1.53
CA LEU A 215 -4.65 6.42 2.83
C LEU A 215 -4.65 5.03 3.48
N LEU A 216 -4.92 3.96 2.72
CA LEU A 216 -4.85 2.60 3.25
C LEU A 216 -3.47 2.27 3.81
N LEU A 217 -2.39 2.61 3.09
CA LEU A 217 -1.02 2.40 3.61
C LEU A 217 -0.73 3.19 4.90
N ALA A 218 -1.46 4.27 5.18
CA ALA A 218 -1.33 4.97 6.46
C ALA A 218 -1.95 4.20 7.62
N HIS A 219 -2.88 3.27 7.39
CA HIS A 219 -3.54 2.54 8.47
C HIS A 219 -2.63 1.42 9.02
N GLU A 220 -2.57 1.27 10.35
CA GLU A 220 -1.71 0.28 11.03
C GLU A 220 -1.99 -1.18 10.63
N ASP A 221 -3.26 -1.55 10.45
CA ASP A 221 -3.64 -2.88 9.93
C ASP A 221 -2.97 -3.23 8.58
N MET A 222 -2.49 -2.24 7.80
CA MET A 222 -1.82 -2.46 6.52
C MET A 222 -0.31 -2.70 6.64
N LEU A 223 0.29 -2.63 7.83
CA LEU A 223 1.74 -2.84 8.05
C LEU A 223 2.24 -4.16 7.45
N HIS A 224 1.46 -5.24 7.62
CA HIS A 224 1.78 -6.58 7.12
C HIS A 224 1.01 -6.97 5.85
N ALA A 225 0.12 -6.09 5.38
CA ALA A 225 -0.70 -6.41 4.22
C ALA A 225 0.16 -6.38 2.94
N PRO A 226 0.05 -7.37 2.04
CA PRO A 226 0.66 -7.28 0.72
C PRO A 226 0.02 -6.15 -0.09
N SER A 227 0.81 -5.52 -0.96
CA SER A 227 0.38 -4.43 -1.86
C SER A 227 -0.76 -4.84 -2.80
N SER A 228 -0.79 -6.09 -3.26
CA SER A 228 -1.85 -6.69 -4.07
C SER A 228 -3.19 -6.67 -3.33
N PHE A 229 -3.15 -6.95 -2.02
CA PHE A 229 -4.32 -6.88 -1.17
C PHE A 229 -4.74 -5.42 -0.89
N VAL A 230 -3.78 -4.52 -0.68
CA VAL A 230 -4.06 -3.08 -0.54
C VAL A 230 -4.76 -2.52 -1.78
N VAL A 231 -4.30 -2.87 -2.99
CA VAL A 231 -4.99 -2.51 -4.25
C VAL A 231 -6.38 -3.09 -4.31
N LEU A 232 -6.55 -4.31 -3.84
CA LEU A 232 -7.85 -4.94 -3.91
C LEU A 232 -8.89 -4.23 -3.02
N LEU A 233 -8.49 -3.89 -1.78
CA LEU A 233 -9.29 -3.05 -0.90
C LEU A 233 -9.56 -1.67 -1.52
N THR A 234 -8.54 -1.09 -2.17
CA THR A 234 -8.65 0.20 -2.87
C THR A 234 -9.75 0.16 -3.92
N ILE A 235 -9.71 -0.81 -4.83
CA ILE A 235 -10.68 -0.93 -5.93
C ILE A 235 -12.08 -1.19 -5.38
N LEU A 236 -12.23 -2.10 -4.41
CA LEU A 236 -13.53 -2.40 -3.82
C LEU A 236 -14.14 -1.18 -3.12
N PHE A 237 -13.32 -0.41 -2.40
CA PHE A 237 -13.75 0.83 -1.75
C PHE A 237 -14.21 1.87 -2.77
N THR A 238 -13.41 2.15 -3.80
CA THR A 238 -13.73 3.18 -4.79
C THR A 238 -14.98 2.83 -5.58
N VAL A 239 -15.15 1.55 -5.94
CA VAL A 239 -16.37 1.05 -6.61
C VAL A 239 -17.60 1.21 -5.74
N ARG A 240 -17.50 0.86 -4.45
CA ARG A 240 -18.61 0.99 -3.51
C ARG A 240 -19.08 2.45 -3.38
N ASN A 241 -18.14 3.37 -3.23
CA ASN A 241 -18.45 4.78 -2.97
C ASN A 241 -18.89 5.58 -4.20
N MET A 242 -18.77 5.02 -5.41
CA MET A 242 -19.38 5.60 -6.62
C MET A 242 -20.88 5.33 -6.73
N GLY A 243 -21.49 4.64 -5.75
CA GLY A 243 -22.95 4.47 -5.66
C GLY A 243 -23.56 3.41 -6.58
N GLY A 244 -22.77 2.77 -7.46
CA GLY A 244 -23.25 1.72 -8.38
C GLY A 244 -22.96 0.27 -7.96
N GLY A 245 -21.99 0.06 -7.04
CA GLY A 245 -21.38 -1.26 -6.86
C GLY A 245 -21.62 -1.98 -5.51
N GLU A 246 -22.52 -1.49 -4.64
CA GLU A 246 -22.63 -2.03 -3.26
C GLU A 246 -23.03 -3.51 -3.22
N GLU A 247 -24.00 -3.93 -4.03
CA GLU A 247 -24.46 -5.32 -4.06
C GLU A 247 -23.41 -6.27 -4.67
N GLN A 248 -22.65 -5.77 -5.66
CA GLN A 248 -21.59 -6.48 -6.35
C GLN A 248 -20.39 -6.65 -5.42
N VAL A 249 -19.98 -5.59 -4.73
CA VAL A 249 -18.95 -5.63 -3.69
C VAL A 249 -19.39 -6.58 -2.58
N ALA A 250 -20.62 -6.50 -2.08
CA ALA A 250 -21.13 -7.43 -1.06
C ALA A 250 -21.10 -8.89 -1.54
N ARG A 251 -21.45 -9.16 -2.81
CA ARG A 251 -21.35 -10.50 -3.41
C ARG A 251 -19.91 -11.00 -3.48
N LEU A 252 -18.97 -10.15 -3.88
CA LEU A 252 -17.54 -10.47 -3.95
C LEU A 252 -16.96 -10.74 -2.55
N MET A 253 -17.33 -9.93 -1.57
CA MET A 253 -16.87 -10.06 -0.18
C MET A 253 -17.33 -11.36 0.48
N ARG A 254 -18.52 -11.89 0.14
CA ARG A 254 -19.00 -13.19 0.68
C ARG A 254 -18.11 -14.37 0.30
N ALA A 255 -17.30 -14.25 -0.74
CA ALA A 255 -16.36 -15.30 -1.14
C ALA A 255 -15.05 -15.26 -0.33
N TRP A 256 -14.84 -14.23 0.51
CA TRP A 256 -13.64 -14.08 1.32
C TRP A 256 -13.81 -14.68 2.72
N PRO A 257 -12.70 -15.09 3.36
CA PRO A 257 -12.69 -15.40 4.79
C PRO A 257 -13.21 -14.23 5.63
N ASP A 258 -13.85 -14.55 6.75
CA ASP A 258 -14.47 -13.56 7.65
C ASP A 258 -13.45 -12.53 8.15
N GLU A 259 -12.19 -12.92 8.33
CA GLU A 259 -11.11 -12.02 8.75
C GLU A 259 -10.84 -10.92 7.70
N ARG A 260 -10.83 -11.28 6.41
CA ARG A 260 -10.66 -10.32 5.31
C ARG A 260 -11.90 -9.42 5.16
N GLN A 261 -13.11 -9.95 5.43
CA GLN A 261 -14.34 -9.16 5.45
C GLN A 261 -14.37 -8.13 6.59
N ALA A 262 -13.96 -8.55 7.79
CA ALA A 262 -13.84 -7.66 8.94
C ALA A 262 -12.80 -6.56 8.70
N LEU A 263 -11.66 -6.92 8.10
CA LEU A 263 -10.61 -5.96 7.74
C LEU A 263 -11.10 -4.95 6.69
N PHE A 264 -11.75 -5.40 5.62
CA PHE A 264 -12.37 -4.49 4.64
C PHE A 264 -13.35 -3.53 5.30
N SER A 265 -14.20 -4.01 6.21
CA SER A 265 -15.18 -3.18 6.91
C SER A 265 -14.51 -2.09 7.75
N ARG A 266 -13.42 -2.41 8.47
CA ARG A 266 -12.62 -1.43 9.21
C ARG A 266 -11.95 -0.42 8.29
N MET A 267 -11.33 -0.89 7.21
CA MET A 267 -10.64 -0.02 6.25
C MET A 267 -11.62 0.92 5.53
N ASN A 268 -12.81 0.43 5.19
CA ASN A 268 -13.87 1.23 4.59
C ASN A 268 -14.35 2.32 5.57
N ALA A 269 -14.55 1.98 6.85
CA ALA A 269 -14.90 2.96 7.88
C ALA A 269 -13.80 4.02 8.06
N PHE A 270 -12.53 3.59 8.06
CA PHE A 270 -11.39 4.50 8.13
C PHE A 270 -11.35 5.46 6.95
N LEU A 271 -11.45 4.95 5.72
CA LEU A 271 -11.40 5.78 4.51
C LEU A 271 -12.57 6.75 4.40
N ASN A 272 -13.76 6.38 4.90
CA ASN A 272 -14.92 7.27 4.94
C ASN A 272 -14.72 8.51 5.85
N ASN A 273 -13.71 8.53 6.71
CA ASN A 273 -13.37 9.74 7.48
C ASN A 273 -12.67 10.80 6.62
N PHE A 274 -12.31 10.48 5.37
CA PHE A 274 -11.55 11.35 4.46
C PHE A 274 -12.32 11.67 3.16
N THR A 275 -13.56 11.20 3.03
CA THR A 275 -14.47 11.45 1.89
C THR A 275 -15.61 12.34 2.30
#